data_AF-A0A939XHV2-F1
#
_entry.id   AF-A0A939XHV2-F1
#
_cell.length_a   1.000
_cell.length_b   1.000
_cell.length_c   1.000
_cell.angle_alpha   90.00
_cell.angle_beta   90.00
_cell.angle_gamma   90.00
#
_symmetry.space_group_name_H-M   'P 1'
#
loop_
_entity.id
_entity.type
_entity.pdbx_description
1 polymer ?
#
loop_
_entity_poly.entity_id
_entity_poly.type
_entity_poly.pdbx_seq_one_letter_code
_entity_poly.pdbx_strand_id
1 'polypeptide(L)'
;MDLQSITNLMLSADYKERMKAEYYHVQNRRENLEAVLKLWDSGKLPFVPDCPRSIYDLQLRTMKDYMAILEARAKMENIVL
;
A
#
# COMPACT_ATOMS: atom_id res chain seq x y z
N MET A 1 -3.36 -9.03 -2.90
CA MET A 1 -2.58 -9.99 -3.73
C MET A 1 -1.40 -10.49 -2.92
N ASP A 2 -0.94 -11.73 -3.03
CA ASP A 2 0.24 -12.19 -2.27
C ASP A 2 1.55 -11.57 -2.81
N LEU A 3 2.61 -11.62 -2.00
CA LEU A 3 3.89 -10.97 -2.33
C LEU A 3 4.57 -11.59 -3.57
N GLN A 4 4.42 -12.90 -3.78
CA GLN A 4 5.05 -13.59 -4.91
C GLN A 4 4.37 -13.17 -6.22
N SER A 5 3.04 -13.13 -6.25
CA SER A 5 2.28 -12.62 -7.39
C SER A 5 2.61 -11.16 -7.71
N ILE A 6 2.72 -10.29 -6.68
CA ILE A 6 3.13 -8.89 -6.87
C ILE A 6 4.54 -8.82 -7.49
N THR A 7 5.48 -9.63 -6.97
CA THR A 7 6.86 -9.66 -7.48
C THR A 7 6.92 -10.06 -8.94
N ASN A 8 6.12 -11.06 -9.35
CA ASN A 8 6.04 -11.47 -10.74
C ASN A 8 5.58 -10.33 -11.65
N LEU A 9 4.57 -9.56 -11.23
CA LEU A 9 4.10 -8.39 -11.98
C LEU A 9 5.14 -7.26 -12.04
N MET A 10 5.92 -7.04 -10.97
CA MET A 10 7.00 -6.05 -10.96
C MET A 10 8.11 -6.36 -11.97
N LEU A 11 8.35 -7.65 -12.24
CA LEU A 11 9.36 -8.13 -13.19
C LEU A 11 8.86 -8.22 -14.63
N SER A 12 7.59 -7.91 -14.88
CA SER A 12 7.01 -7.98 -16.22
C SER A 12 7.61 -6.93 -17.17
N ALA A 13 7.70 -7.30 -18.45
CA ALA A 13 8.02 -6.37 -19.52
C ALA A 13 6.87 -5.40 -19.82
N ASP A 14 5.61 -5.79 -19.55
CA ASP A 14 4.45 -4.91 -19.69
C ASP A 14 4.39 -3.90 -18.54
N TYR A 15 4.44 -2.61 -18.90
CA TYR A 15 4.37 -1.54 -17.92
C TYR A 15 3.03 -1.51 -17.17
N LYS A 16 1.95 -2.00 -17.80
CA LYS A 16 0.63 -2.09 -17.17
C LYS A 16 0.65 -3.07 -16.01
N GLU A 17 1.33 -4.19 -16.16
CA GLU A 17 1.51 -5.17 -15.09
C GLU A 17 2.36 -4.60 -13.95
N ARG A 18 3.45 -3.88 -14.26
CA ARG A 18 4.24 -3.18 -13.25
C ARG A 18 3.43 -2.16 -12.47
N MET A 19 2.52 -1.43 -13.13
CA MET A 19 1.60 -0.50 -12.47
C MET A 19 0.60 -1.21 -11.56
N LYS A 20 0.04 -2.35 -11.96
CA LYS A 20 -0.79 -3.18 -11.06
C LYS A 20 0.01 -3.62 -9.84
N ALA A 21 1.25 -4.04 -10.04
CA ALA A 21 2.14 -4.46 -8.97
C ALA A 21 2.38 -3.33 -7.95
N GLU A 22 2.60 -2.10 -8.44
CA GLU A 22 2.76 -0.90 -7.63
C GLU A 22 1.51 -0.65 -6.77
N TYR A 23 0.32 -0.67 -7.37
CA TYR A 23 -0.95 -0.50 -6.66
C TYR A 23 -1.16 -1.55 -5.57
N TYR A 24 -1.04 -2.84 -5.91
CA TYR A 24 -1.25 -3.93 -4.96
C TYR A 24 -0.19 -4.00 -3.86
N HIS A 25 1.05 -3.58 -4.16
CA HIS A 25 2.08 -3.46 -3.13
C HIS A 25 1.74 -2.37 -2.12
N VAL A 26 1.32 -1.18 -2.59
CA VAL A 26 0.90 -0.09 -1.70
C VAL A 26 -0.33 -0.49 -0.89
N GLN A 27 -1.31 -1.15 -1.51
CA GLN A 27 -2.50 -1.67 -0.83
C GLN A 27 -2.13 -2.62 0.33
N ASN A 28 -1.29 -3.62 0.07
CA ASN A 28 -0.85 -4.57 1.10
C ASN A 28 -0.11 -3.84 2.25
N ARG A 29 0.78 -2.91 1.89
CA ARG A 29 1.53 -2.11 2.88
C ARG A 29 0.57 -1.27 3.73
N ARG A 30 -0.47 -0.69 3.12
CA ARG A 30 -1.49 0.14 3.78
C ARG A 30 -2.30 -0.69 4.78
N GLU A 31 -2.76 -1.87 4.37
CA GLU A 31 -3.54 -2.78 5.21
C GLU A 31 -2.73 -3.30 6.41
N ASN A 32 -1.46 -3.66 6.18
CA ASN A 32 -0.55 -4.05 7.26
C ASN A 32 -0.32 -2.89 8.24
N LEU A 33 -0.15 -1.67 7.75
CA LEU A 33 -0.01 -0.50 8.62
C LEU A 33 -1.30 -0.24 9.42
N GLU A 34 -2.48 -0.32 8.79
CA GLU A 34 -3.75 -0.18 9.49
C GLU A 34 -3.93 -1.24 10.60
N ALA A 35 -3.49 -2.48 10.36
CA ALA A 35 -3.51 -3.54 11.37
C ALA A 35 -2.58 -3.22 12.55
N VAL A 36 -1.36 -2.75 12.28
CA VAL A 36 -0.41 -2.30 13.31
C VAL A 36 -0.99 -1.16 14.12
N LEU A 37 -1.60 -0.16 13.47
CA LEU A 37 -2.20 0.98 14.16
C LEU A 37 -3.40 0.57 15.04
N LYS A 38 -4.24 -0.37 14.59
CA LYS A 38 -5.32 -0.93 15.43
C LYS A 38 -4.79 -1.65 16.67
N LEU A 39 -3.68 -2.38 16.55
CA LEU A 39 -3.02 -3.00 17.71
C LEU A 39 -2.43 -1.94 18.65
N TRP A 40 -1.87 -0.87 18.09
CA TRP A 40 -1.37 0.25 18.89
C TRP A 40 -2.50 0.94 19.66
N ASP A 41 -3.60 1.27 18.99
CA ASP A 41 -4.78 1.92 19.57
C ASP A 41 -5.43 1.09 20.68
N SER A 42 -5.38 -0.23 20.57
CA SER A 42 -5.92 -1.15 21.57
C SER A 42 -4.94 -1.53 22.69
N GLY A 43 -3.73 -0.96 22.69
CA GLY A 43 -2.68 -1.27 23.67
C GLY A 43 -2.13 -2.71 23.57
N LYS A 44 -2.31 -3.35 22.41
CA LYS A 44 -1.90 -4.76 22.15
C LYS A 44 -0.69 -4.88 21.23
N LEU A 45 -0.08 -3.76 20.85
CA LEU A 45 1.11 -3.79 20.00
C LEU A 45 2.30 -4.39 20.77
N PRO A 46 2.98 -5.42 20.25
CA PRO A 46 4.01 -6.14 20.99
C PRO A 46 5.36 -5.40 21.05
N PHE A 47 5.43 -4.19 20.49
CA PHE A 47 6.62 -3.35 20.48
C PHE A 47 6.23 -1.88 20.67
N VAL A 48 7.22 -1.06 21.03
CA VAL A 48 7.08 0.40 21.14
C VAL A 48 7.62 1.04 19.86
N PRO A 49 6.80 1.77 19.10
CA PRO A 49 7.28 2.51 17.94
C PRO A 49 8.20 3.66 18.35
N ASP A 50 9.32 3.82 17.64
CA ASP A 50 10.25 4.94 17.88
C ASP A 50 9.69 6.28 17.39
N CYS A 51 8.93 6.24 16.28
CA CYS A 51 8.32 7.42 15.69
C CYS A 51 6.99 7.75 16.38
N PRO A 52 6.63 9.05 16.49
CA PRO A 52 5.35 9.45 17.03
C PRO A 52 4.20 8.99 16.12
N ARG A 53 3.04 8.76 16.73
CA ARG A 53 1.83 8.28 16.05
C ARG A 53 1.45 9.10 14.81
N SER A 54 1.63 10.42 14.86
CA SER A 54 1.32 11.34 13.76
C SER A 54 2.07 11.03 12.46
N ILE A 55 3.28 10.46 12.53
CA ILE A 55 4.06 10.06 11.34
C ILE A 55 3.38 8.88 10.64
N TYR A 56 2.87 7.91 11.39
CA TYR A 56 2.15 6.78 10.82
C TYR A 56 0.78 7.18 10.25
N ASP A 57 0.10 8.14 10.88
CA ASP A 57 -1.15 8.69 10.34
C ASP A 57 -0.91 9.47 9.04
N LEU A 58 0.20 10.23 8.96
CA LEU A 58 0.64 10.86 7.73
C LEU A 58 0.96 9.81 6.66
N GLN A 59 1.74 8.79 6.99
CA GLN A 59 2.07 7.69 6.10
C GLN A 59 0.80 7.02 5.55
N LEU A 60 -0.18 6.74 6.40
CA LEU A 60 -1.44 6.12 5.99
C LEU A 60 -2.24 7.00 5.02
N ARG A 61 -2.31 8.31 5.27
CA ARG A 61 -2.96 9.26 4.36
C ARG A 61 -2.24 9.33 3.01
N THR A 62 -0.92 9.49 3.03
CA THR A 62 -0.12 9.54 1.80
C THR A 62 -0.27 8.27 0.95
N MET A 63 -0.35 7.10 1.58
CA MET A 63 -0.59 5.85 0.86
C MET A 63 -1.98 5.80 0.22
N LYS A 64 -3.02 6.32 0.89
CA LYS A 64 -4.37 6.43 0.32
C LYS A 64 -4.41 7.41 -0.85
N ASP A 65 -3.78 8.58 -0.69
CA ASP A 65 -3.70 9.58 -1.75
C ASP A 65 -2.96 9.02 -2.97
N TYR A 66 -1.86 8.28 -2.75
CA TYR A 66 -1.11 7.66 -3.82
C TYR A 66 -1.88 6.55 -4.52
N MET A 67 -2.62 5.72 -3.78
CA MET A 67 -3.52 4.74 -4.39
C MET A 67 -4.58 5.41 -5.27
N ALA A 68 -5.19 6.51 -4.81
CA ALA A 68 -6.16 7.26 -5.61
C ALA A 68 -5.55 7.83 -6.91
N ILE A 69 -4.28 8.27 -6.85
CA ILE A 69 -3.53 8.67 -8.05
C ILE A 69 -3.37 7.48 -9.02
N LEU A 70 -3.02 6.30 -8.52
CA LEU A 70 -2.86 5.10 -9.35
C LEU A 70 -4.20 4.66 -9.96
N GLU A 71 -5.30 4.71 -9.22
CA GLU A 71 -6.65 4.43 -9.72
C GLU A 71 -7.07 5.42 -10.83
N ALA A 72 -6.82 6.72 -10.63
CA ALA A 72 -7.11 7.75 -11.63
C ALA A 72 -6.29 7.52 -12.90
N ARG A 73 -4.99 7.25 -12.76
CA ARG A 73 -4.11 6.92 -13.89
C ARG A 73 -4.57 5.64 -14.60
N ALA A 74 -4.93 4.59 -13.86
CA ALA A 74 -5.38 3.33 -14.43
C ALA A 74 -6.65 3.52 -15.28
N LYS A 75 -7.57 4.37 -14.80
CA LYS A 75 -8.77 4.77 -15.56
C LYS A 75 -8.43 5.51 -16.85
N MET A 76 -7.48 6.46 -16.81
CA MET A 76 -7.05 7.23 -18.00
C MET A 76 -6.32 6.37 -19.02
N GLU A 77 -5.52 5.41 -18.55
CA GLU A 77 -4.68 4.54 -19.38
C GLU A 77 -5.38 3.22 -19.77
N ASN A 78 -6.63 3.01 -19.37
CA ASN A 78 -7.42 1.78 -19.57
C ASN A 78 -6.69 0.53 -19.04
N ILE A 79 -6.18 0.61 -17.82
CA ILE A 79 -5.52 -0.48 -17.09
C ILE A 79 -6.49 -1.01 -16.04
N VAL A 80 -6.71 -2.33 -16.03
CA VAL A 80 -7.50 -3.01 -14.99
C VAL A 80 -6.60 -3.29 -13.80
N LEU A 81 -6.83 -2.61 -12.67
CA LEU A 81 -6.19 -2.91 -11.39
C LEU A 81 -6.83 -4.16 -10.80
#